data_AF-A0A7V5MPZ2-F1
#
_entry.id   AF-A0A7V5MPZ2-F1
#
_cell.length_a   1.000
_cell.length_b   1.000
_cell.length_c   1.000
_cell.angle_alpha   90.00
_cell.angle_beta   90.00
_cell.angle_gamma   90.00
#
_symmetry.space_group_name_H-M   'P 1'
#
loop_
_entity.id
_entity.type
_entity.pdbx_description
1 polymer ?
#
loop_
_entity_poly.entity_id
_entity_poly.type
_entity_poly.pdbx_seq_one_letter_code
_entity_poly.pdbx_strand_id
1 'polypeptide(L)' 'LIIALKGADEAIREKIFKNMSKRAAEMLRDDLEAKGPVRVSEVEAAQKEILAIARRMAEAGEISLGGGGEEFV' A
#
# COMPACT_ATOMS: atom_id res chain seq x y z
N LEU A 1 2.48 6.21 -0.08
CA LEU A 1 1.18 5.55 0.20
C LEU A 1 0.06 6.00 -0.75
N ILE A 2 -0.31 7.30 -0.80
CA ILE A 2 -1.39 7.81 -1.69
C ILE A 2 -1.25 7.32 -3.14
N ILE A 3 -0.06 7.47 -3.72
CA ILE A 3 0.24 7.03 -5.09
C ILE A 3 0.02 5.52 -5.26
N ALA A 4 0.50 4.71 -4.32
CA ALA A 4 0.34 3.25 -4.36
C ALA A 4 -1.13 2.81 -4.25
N LEU A 5 -1.95 3.52 -3.47
CA LEU A 5 -3.37 3.23 -3.26
C LEU A 5 -4.26 3.58 -4.47
N LYS A 6 -3.79 4.43 -5.40
CA LYS A 6 -4.56 4.76 -6.63
C LYS A 6 -4.82 3.55 -7.53
N GLY A 7 -3.91 2.58 -7.54
CA GLY A 7 -4.06 1.32 -8.30
C GLY A 7 -4.47 0.13 -7.45
N ALA A 8 -4.83 0.34 -6.17
CA ALA A 8 -5.28 -0.73 -5.30
C ALA A 8 -6.79 -0.96 -5.43
N ASP A 9 -7.22 -2.22 -5.38
CA ASP A 9 -8.63 -2.55 -5.29
C ASP A 9 -9.26 -1.98 -3.99
N GLU A 10 -10.59 -2.01 -3.92
CA GLU A 10 -11.32 -1.50 -2.76
C GLU A 10 -11.02 -2.31 -1.49
N ALA A 11 -10.89 -3.63 -1.60
CA ALA A 11 -10.63 -4.51 -0.46
C ALA A 11 -9.28 -4.21 0.23
N ILE A 12 -8.23 -3.97 -0.55
CA ILE A 12 -6.91 -3.58 -0.07
C ILE A 12 -6.96 -2.18 0.54
N ARG A 13 -7.61 -1.21 -0.12
CA ARG A 13 -7.77 0.15 0.43
C ARG A 13 -8.45 0.13 1.79
N GLU A 14 -9.57 -0.57 1.93
CA GLU A 14 -10.29 -0.69 3.20
C GLU A 14 -9.47 -1.41 4.26
N LYS A 15 -8.72 -2.45 3.89
CA LYS A 15 -7.80 -3.12 4.82
C LYS A 15 -6.73 -2.17 5.36
N ILE A 16 -6.19 -1.28 4.53
CA ILE A 16 -5.22 -0.26 4.96
C ILE A 16 -5.89 0.75 5.88
N PHE A 17 -7.04 1.33 5.49
CA PHE A 17 -7.74 2.33 6.30
C PHE A 17 -8.15 1.81 7.68
N LYS A 18 -8.58 0.54 7.78
CA LYS A 18 -8.94 -0.09 9.05
C LYS A 18 -7.78 -0.16 10.05
N ASN A 19 -6.54 -0.14 9.58
CA ASN A 19 -5.34 -0.16 10.43
C ASN A 19 -4.76 1.24 10.70
N MET A 20 -5.47 2.30 10.32
CA MET A 20 -5.11 3.69 10.62
C MET A 20 -6.02 4.25 11.71
N SER A 21 -5.59 5.33 12.37
CA SER A 21 -6.49 6.11 13.19
C SER A 21 -7.57 6.76 12.31
N LYS A 22 -8.77 6.99 12.87
CA LYS A 22 -9.91 7.56 12.14
C LYS A 22 -9.54 8.85 11.39
N ARG A 23 -8.87 9.78 12.08
CA ARG A 23 -8.40 11.05 11.51
C ARG A 23 -7.42 10.84 10.35
N ALA A 24 -6.47 9.91 10.49
CA ALA A 24 -5.47 9.66 9.45
C ALA A 24 -6.10 8.99 8.22
N ALA A 25 -7.07 8.08 8.42
CA ALA A 25 -7.82 7.48 7.33
C ALA A 25 -8.66 8.51 6.56
N GLU A 26 -9.34 9.42 7.27
CA GLU A 26 -10.11 10.53 6.67
C GLU A 26 -9.20 11.43 5.82
N MET A 27 -8.10 11.92 6.40
CA MET A 27 -7.13 12.75 5.66
C MET A 27 -6.58 12.04 4.43
N LEU A 28 -6.27 10.75 4.53
CA LEU A 28 -5.74 9.98 3.40
C LEU A 28 -6.78 9.76 2.29
N ARG A 29 -8.07 9.64 2.63
CA ARG A 29 -9.16 9.56 1.65
C ARG A 29 -9.32 10.88 0.91
N ASP A 30 -9.34 12.01 1.63
CA ASP A 30 -9.41 13.34 1.04
C ASP A 30 -8.24 13.59 0.08
N ASP A 31 -7.03 13.22 0.49
CA ASP A 31 -5.83 13.32 -0.36
C ASP A 31 -5.92 12.44 -1.62
N LEU A 32 -6.52 11.26 -1.52
CA LEU A 32 -6.67 10.32 -2.63
C LEU A 32 -7.69 10.81 -3.67
N GLU A 33 -8.77 11.44 -3.20
CA GLU A 33 -9.80 12.08 -4.02
C GLU A 33 -9.27 13.35 -4.69
N ALA A 34 -8.55 14.19 -3.95
CA ALA A 34 -7.93 15.41 -4.47
C ALA A 34 -6.79 15.12 -5.46
N LYS A 35 -6.13 13.96 -5.36
CA LYS A 35 -5.08 13.55 -6.28
C LYS A 35 -5.68 13.31 -7.68
N GLY A 36 -5.20 14.07 -8.66
CA GLY A 36 -5.52 13.86 -10.07
C GLY A 36 -5.03 12.50 -10.61
N PRO A 37 -5.13 12.29 -11.94
CA PRO A 37 -4.64 11.09 -12.59
C PRO A 37 -3.13 10.92 -12.35
N VAL A 38 -2.70 9.67 -12.18
CA VAL A 38 -1.30 9.30 -11.93
C VAL A 38 -0.90 8.23 -12.95
N ARG A 39 0.35 8.26 -13.41
CA ARG A 39 0.85 7.24 -14.35
C ARG A 39 0.95 5.88 -13.65
N VAL A 40 0.59 4.81 -14.35
CA VAL A 40 0.67 3.44 -13.83
C VAL A 40 2.09 3.11 -13.34
N SER A 41 3.12 3.55 -14.07
CA SER A 41 4.53 3.36 -13.66
C SER A 41 4.88 3.99 -12.31
N GLU A 42 4.26 5.13 -11.95
CA GLU A 42 4.46 5.76 -10.64
C GLU A 42 3.76 4.98 -9.52
N VAL A 43 2.59 4.42 -9.82
CA VAL A 43 1.85 3.54 -8.90
C VAL A 43 2.68 2.28 -8.60
N GLU A 44 3.17 1.60 -9.64
CA GLU A 44 4.00 0.40 -9.52
C GLU A 44 5.30 0.67 -8.75
N ALA A 45 5.97 1.80 -9.01
CA ALA A 45 7.16 2.20 -8.27
C ALA A 45 6.86 2.39 -6.78
N ALA A 46 5.79 3.10 -6.43
CA ALA A 46 5.38 3.30 -5.05
C ALA A 46 4.96 1.99 -4.35
N GLN A 47 4.34 1.05 -5.07
CA GLN A 47 4.02 -0.27 -4.54
C GLN A 47 5.29 -1.09 -4.28
N LYS A 48 6.28 -1.04 -5.19
CA LYS A 48 7.56 -1.72 -5.03
C LYS A 48 8.34 -1.23 -3.80
N GLU A 49 8.28 0.07 -3.50
CA GLU A 49 8.86 0.64 -2.28
C GLU A 49 8.21 0.05 -1.01
N ILE A 50 6.88 -0.06 -1.00
CA ILE A 50 6.14 -0.67 0.13
C ILE A 50 6.54 -2.14 0.32
N LEU A 51 6.65 -2.90 -0.78
CA LEU A 51 7.10 -4.29 -0.74
C LEU A 51 8.55 -4.41 -0.25
N ALA A 52 9.43 -3.49 -0.63
CA ALA A 52 10.81 -3.46 -0.15
C ALA A 52 10.87 -3.23 1.37
N ILE A 53 10.01 -2.35 1.91
CA ILE A 53 9.88 -2.14 3.35
C ILE A 53 9.37 -3.42 4.03
N ALA A 54 8.30 -4.04 3.49
CA ALA A 54 7.76 -5.28 4.05
C ALA A 54 8.79 -6.42 4.07
N ARG A 55 9.59 -6.58 3.00
CA ARG A 55 10.67 -7.57 2.94
C ARG A 55 11.72 -7.31 4.01
N ARG A 56 12.18 -6.07 4.19
CA ARG A 56 13.13 -5.70 5.25
C ARG A 56 12.59 -5.99 6.64
N MET A 57 11.31 -5.69 6.89
CA MET A 57 10.66 -6.01 8.16
C MET A 57 10.58 -7.53 8.39
N ALA A 58 10.37 -8.31 7.34
CA ALA A 58 10.35 -9.77 7.44
C ALA A 58 11.75 -10.34 7.72
N GLU A 59 12.78 -9.83 7.06
CA GLU A 59 14.19 -10.17 7.31
C GLU A 59 14.61 -9.81 8.74
N ALA A 60 14.07 -8.72 9.29
CA ALA A 60 14.27 -8.31 10.69
C ALA A 60 13.43 -9.14 11.70
N GLY A 61 12.52 -10.01 11.22
CA GLY A 61 11.63 -10.80 12.06
C GLY A 61 10.47 -10.01 12.68
N GLU A 62 10.24 -8.76 12.25
CA GLU A 62 9.15 -7.91 12.75
C GLU A 62 7.78 -8.35 12.21
N ILE A 63 7.75 -8.90 10.99
CA ILE A 63 6.54 -9.45 10.37
C ILE A 63 6.81 -10.83 9.80
N SER A 64 5.78 -11.66 9.74
CA SER A 64 5.81 -12.91 8.98
C SER A 64 5.08 -12.71 7.66
N LEU A 65 5.81 -12.83 6.55
CA LEU A 65 5.20 -12.98 5.23
C LEU A 65 4.82 -14.47 5.12
N GLY A 66 3.53 -14.78 5.26
CA GLY A 66 3.04 -16.15 5.23
C GLY A 66 3.48 -16.91 3.97
N GLY A 67 3.69 -18.21 4.10
CA GLY A 67 4.10 -19.11 3.01
C GLY A 67 3.00 -19.37 1.98
N GLY A 68 2.60 -18.34 1.25
CA GLY A 68 1.98 -18.45 -0.07
C GLY A 68 3.01 -17.93 -1.06
N GLY A 69 3.78 -18.85 -1.64
CA GLY A 69 4.97 -18.56 -2.43
C GLY A 69 4.72 -17.62 -3.61
N GLU A 70 5.75 -16.84 -3.91
CA GLU A 70 6.26 -16.67 -5.27
C GLU A 70 5.23 -16.62 -6.42
N GLU A 71 4.39 -15.59 -6.43
CA GLU A 71 3.88 -15.02 -7.69
C GLU A 71 4.27 -13.54 -7.75
N PHE A 72 5.56 -13.33 -7.94
CA PHE A 72 6.05 -12.16 -8.68
C PHE A 72 6.64 -12.70 -9.98
N VAL A 73 5.77 -13.04 -10.93
CA VAL A 73 6.13 -13.20 -12.35
C VAL A 73 5.53 -12.04 -13.11
#